data_AF-A0A7Z9GAF8-F1
#
_entry.id   AF-A0A7Z9GAF8-F1
#
_cell.length_a   1.000
_cell.length_b   1.000
_cell.length_c   1.000
_cell.angle_alpha   90.00
_cell.angle_beta   90.00
_cell.angle_gamma   90.00
#
_symmetry.space_group_name_H-M   'P 1'
#
loop_
_entity.id
_entity.type
_entity.pdbx_description
1 polymer ?
#
loop_
_entity_poly.entity_id
_entity_poly.type
_entity_poly.pdbx_seq_one_letter_code
_entity_poly.pdbx_strand_id
1 'polypeptide(L)'
;MTVVVPPGFWEFIMWISTREDEEDESPSSRAREVIRRRAGRPLVRMDDLTPKKRKVNSYNRRYGKAFKRCKSKHMKKNGTWKKGGFKRCVKEAHRLVKK
;
A
#
# COMPACT_ATOMS: atom_id res chain seq x y z
N MET A 1 -21.35 32.13 -30.01
CA MET A 1 -20.96 31.32 -28.83
C MET A 1 -20.38 32.26 -27.79
N THR A 2 -21.21 32.76 -26.87
CA THR A 2 -20.75 33.65 -25.79
C THR A 2 -20.23 32.78 -24.65
N VAL A 3 -18.93 32.84 -24.39
CA VAL A 3 -18.34 32.11 -23.27
C VAL A 3 -18.71 32.88 -22.01
N VAL A 4 -19.61 32.33 -21.20
CA VAL A 4 -20.03 32.93 -19.94
C VAL A 4 -18.88 32.80 -18.95
N VAL A 5 -18.15 33.91 -18.76
CA VAL A 5 -17.07 34.01 -17.79
C VAL A 5 -17.70 34.19 -16.40
N PRO A 6 -17.44 33.28 -15.44
CA PRO A 6 -18.00 33.38 -14.10
C PRO A 6 -17.58 34.69 -13.41
N PRO A 7 -18.49 35.36 -12.67
CA PRO A 7 -18.12 36.51 -11.86
C PRO A 7 -17.07 36.10 -10.83
N GLY A 8 -15.89 36.74 -10.88
CA GLY A 8 -14.70 36.36 -10.11
C GLY A 8 -13.62 35.59 -10.88
N PHE A 9 -13.86 35.21 -12.15
CA PHE A 9 -12.81 34.59 -12.97
C PHE A 9 -11.67 35.56 -13.30
N TRP A 10 -11.96 36.86 -13.41
CA TRP A 10 -10.92 37.89 -13.56
C TRP A 10 -10.13 38.13 -12.26
N GLU A 11 -10.76 37.96 -11.08
CA GLU A 11 -10.05 37.91 -9.78
C GLU A 11 -9.17 36.67 -9.69
N PHE A 12 -9.60 35.53 -10.25
CA PHE A 12 -8.81 34.30 -10.31
C PHE A 12 -7.59 34.43 -11.24
N ILE A 13 -7.74 35.12 -12.38
CA ILE A 13 -6.61 35.42 -13.27
C ILE A 13 -5.67 36.47 -12.67
N MET A 14 -6.20 37.51 -11.99
CA MET A 14 -5.37 38.43 -11.20
C MET A 14 -4.66 37.68 -10.06
N TRP A 15 -5.31 36.74 -9.37
CA TRP A 15 -4.68 35.89 -8.34
C TRP A 15 -3.58 34.98 -8.88
N ILE A 16 -3.72 34.48 -10.12
CA ILE A 16 -2.65 33.73 -10.80
C ILE A 16 -1.48 34.66 -11.13
N SER A 17 -1.71 35.84 -11.70
CA SER A 17 -0.63 36.75 -12.10
C SER A 17 0.05 37.46 -10.91
N THR A 18 -0.67 37.79 -9.83
CA THR A 18 -0.08 38.40 -8.62
C THR A 18 0.84 37.43 -7.86
N ARG A 19 0.84 36.15 -8.22
CA ARG A 19 1.69 35.13 -7.58
C ARG A 19 3.12 35.09 -8.11
N GLU A 20 3.46 35.90 -9.13
CA GLU A 20 4.78 35.89 -9.78
C GLU A 20 5.69 37.08 -9.43
N ASP A 21 5.18 38.14 -8.79
CA ASP A 21 5.97 39.33 -8.40
C ASP A 21 6.43 39.35 -6.92
N GLU A 22 6.23 38.28 -6.15
CA GLU A 22 6.79 38.17 -4.80
C GLU A 22 8.15 37.46 -4.85
N GLU A 23 9.18 38.27 -5.06
CA GLU A 23 10.59 37.90 -5.09
C GLU A 23 11.04 37.13 -3.83
N ASP A 24 11.85 36.09 -4.10
CA ASP A 24 12.98 35.63 -3.27
C ASP A 24 12.77 34.79 -1.99
N GLU A 25 11.75 33.92 -1.95
CA GLU A 25 11.95 32.58 -1.36
C GLU A 25 12.02 31.53 -2.47
N SER A 26 13.16 31.52 -3.18
CA SER A 26 13.48 30.47 -4.15
C SER A 26 13.07 29.09 -3.59
N PRO A 27 12.15 28.35 -4.25
CA PRO A 27 11.75 27.00 -3.82
C PRO A 27 12.95 26.05 -3.67
N SER A 28 14.05 26.42 -4.34
CA SER A 28 15.37 25.82 -4.22
C SER A 28 15.94 25.89 -2.81
N SER A 29 15.77 26.98 -2.05
CA SER A 29 16.31 27.17 -0.69
C SER A 29 15.66 26.24 0.33
N ARG A 30 14.32 26.16 0.29
CA ARG A 30 13.53 25.30 1.18
C ARG A 30 13.69 23.83 0.81
N ALA A 31 13.74 23.51 -0.49
CA ALA A 31 14.09 22.18 -0.96
C ALA A 31 15.53 21.80 -0.58
N ARG A 32 16.50 22.71 -0.73
CA ARG A 32 17.90 22.53 -0.32
C ARG A 32 18.02 22.36 1.19
N GLU A 33 17.24 23.08 1.98
CA GLU A 33 17.22 22.91 3.44
C GLU A 33 16.61 21.57 3.85
N VAL A 34 15.52 21.14 3.21
CA VAL A 34 14.95 19.80 3.41
C VAL A 34 15.95 18.71 3.00
N ILE A 35 16.68 18.88 1.88
CA ILE A 35 17.74 17.97 1.44
C ILE A 35 18.91 17.96 2.45
N ARG A 36 19.31 19.11 2.98
CA ARG A 36 20.40 19.25 3.98
C ARG A 36 20.02 18.61 5.32
N ARG A 37 18.77 18.77 5.79
CA ARG A 37 18.24 18.10 6.99
C ARG A 37 18.05 16.59 6.78
N ARG A 38 17.81 16.18 5.54
CA ARG A 38 17.67 14.78 5.11
C ARG A 38 19.00 14.15 4.67
N ALA A 39 20.11 14.88 4.74
CA ALA A 39 21.46 14.43 4.34
C ALA A 39 22.03 13.31 5.23
N GLY A 40 21.32 12.91 6.29
CA GLY A 40 21.61 11.71 7.09
C GLY A 40 20.76 10.48 6.74
N ARG A 41 19.76 10.60 5.85
CA ARG A 41 18.95 9.46 5.42
C ARG A 41 19.59 8.89 4.14
N PRO A 42 20.16 7.67 4.18
CA PRO A 42 20.72 7.08 2.97
C PRO A 42 19.62 7.02 1.89
N LEU A 43 19.96 7.49 0.69
CA LEU A 43 19.19 7.17 -0.51
C LEU A 43 19.08 5.64 -0.56
N VAL A 44 17.86 5.14 -0.69
CA VAL A 44 17.49 3.72 -0.57
C VAL A 44 18.60 2.82 -1.12
N ARG A 45 19.20 1.98 -0.27
CA ARG A 45 20.31 1.13 -0.69
C ARG A 45 19.75 0.12 -1.68
N MET A 46 20.48 -0.18 -2.76
CA MET A 46 20.00 -1.15 -3.76
C MET A 46 19.68 -2.52 -3.15
N ASP A 47 20.32 -2.85 -2.03
CA ASP A 47 20.04 -4.05 -1.22
C ASP A 47 18.63 -4.07 -0.60
N ASP A 48 18.07 -2.91 -0.25
CA ASP A 48 16.74 -2.74 0.34
C ASP A 48 15.60 -2.94 -0.69
N LEU A 49 15.94 -2.89 -1.99
CA LEU A 49 15.00 -3.16 -3.08
C LEU A 49 14.69 -4.65 -3.21
N THR A 50 15.51 -5.52 -2.59
CA THR A 50 15.25 -6.96 -2.61
C THR A 50 14.12 -7.30 -1.63
N PRO A 51 13.08 -8.04 -2.05
CA PRO A 51 11.97 -8.38 -1.17
C PRO A 51 12.43 -9.32 -0.06
N LYS A 52 12.64 -8.78 1.14
CA LYS A 52 13.03 -9.56 2.33
C LYS A 52 11.91 -10.54 2.70
N LYS A 53 12.19 -11.84 2.58
CA LYS A 53 11.26 -12.89 3.03
C LYS A 53 11.06 -12.78 4.54
N ARG A 54 9.82 -12.57 4.98
CA ARG A 54 9.48 -12.52 6.41
C ARG A 54 9.70 -13.88 7.07
N LYS A 55 10.28 -13.88 8.27
CA LYS A 55 10.38 -15.10 9.10
C LYS A 55 8.98 -15.59 9.45
N VAL A 56 8.69 -16.85 9.17
CA VAL A 56 7.35 -17.42 9.39
C VAL A 56 7.13 -17.68 10.88
N ASN A 57 6.07 -17.12 11.45
CA ASN A 57 5.66 -17.36 12.84
C ASN A 57 5.29 -18.84 13.08
N SER A 58 5.47 -19.35 14.30
CA SER A 58 5.11 -20.70 14.74
C SER A 58 3.64 -21.04 14.45
N TYR A 59 2.72 -20.08 14.65
CA TYR A 59 1.31 -20.22 14.31
C TYR A 59 1.08 -20.49 12.81
N ASN A 60 1.71 -19.68 11.93
CA ASN A 60 1.57 -19.83 10.48
C ASN A 60 2.09 -21.19 9.99
N ARG A 61 3.16 -21.70 10.61
CA ARG A 61 3.67 -23.05 10.32
C ARG A 61 2.68 -24.14 10.73
N ARG A 62 2.09 -24.04 11.92
CA ARG A 62 1.06 -24.99 12.41
C ARG A 62 -0.20 -24.93 11.55
N TYR A 63 -0.66 -23.74 11.21
CA TYR A 63 -1.80 -23.50 10.33
C TYR A 63 -1.61 -24.11 8.95
N GLY A 64 -0.47 -23.87 8.30
CA GLY A 64 -0.17 -24.47 6.99
C GLY A 64 -0.21 -26.00 7.01
N LYS A 65 0.29 -26.63 8.10
CA LYS A 65 0.22 -28.09 8.29
C LYS A 65 -1.23 -28.57 8.49
N ALA A 66 -2.01 -27.88 9.34
CA ALA A 66 -3.40 -28.22 9.59
C ALA A 66 -4.27 -28.07 8.34
N PHE A 67 -4.10 -26.97 7.59
CA PHE A 67 -4.82 -26.71 6.35
C PHE A 67 -4.56 -27.80 5.29
N LYS A 68 -3.29 -28.24 5.13
CA LYS A 68 -2.95 -29.34 4.22
C LYS A 68 -3.68 -30.65 4.57
N ARG A 69 -3.86 -30.93 5.87
CA ARG A 69 -4.61 -32.11 6.35
C ARG A 69 -6.12 -32.00 6.11
N CYS A 70 -6.69 -30.81 6.30
CA CYS A 70 -8.13 -30.58 6.08
C CYS A 70 -8.49 -30.47 4.59
N LYS A 71 -7.55 -30.04 3.74
CA LYS A 71 -7.75 -29.81 2.30
C LYS A 71 -8.37 -31.02 1.59
N SER A 72 -7.83 -32.22 1.81
CA SER A 72 -8.32 -33.45 1.16
C SER A 72 -9.78 -33.79 1.51
N LYS A 73 -10.25 -33.44 2.72
CA LYS A 73 -11.62 -33.72 3.17
C LYS A 73 -12.66 -32.81 2.52
N HIS A 74 -12.31 -31.55 2.27
CA HIS A 74 -13.22 -30.50 1.80
C HIS A 74 -13.18 -30.26 0.29
N MET A 75 -12.27 -30.94 -0.42
CA MET A 75 -12.19 -30.92 -1.88
C MET A 75 -12.92 -32.10 -2.50
N LYS A 76 -13.32 -31.94 -3.77
CA LYS A 76 -13.82 -33.00 -4.63
C LYS A 76 -12.64 -33.72 -5.30
N LYS A 77 -12.88 -34.89 -5.88
CA LYS A 77 -11.87 -35.66 -6.62
C LYS A 77 -11.28 -34.89 -7.82
N ASN A 78 -12.07 -34.01 -8.43
CA ASN A 78 -11.64 -33.16 -9.55
C ASN A 78 -10.81 -31.92 -9.12
N GLY A 79 -10.40 -31.81 -7.85
CA GLY A 79 -9.61 -30.68 -7.37
C GLY A 79 -10.40 -29.38 -7.14
N THR A 80 -11.73 -29.38 -7.35
CA THR A 80 -12.57 -28.23 -7.00
C THR A 80 -13.03 -28.30 -5.56
N TRP A 81 -13.29 -27.15 -4.94
CA TRP A 81 -13.85 -27.12 -3.59
C TRP A 81 -15.30 -27.59 -3.59
N LYS A 82 -15.71 -28.32 -2.53
CA LYS A 82 -17.14 -28.54 -2.26
C LYS A 82 -17.83 -27.19 -2.03
N LYS A 83 -19.16 -27.10 -2.16
CA LYS A 83 -19.92 -25.87 -1.86
C LYS A 83 -19.60 -25.41 -0.43
N GLY A 84 -19.03 -24.22 -0.28
CA GLY A 84 -18.55 -23.71 1.01
C GLY A 84 -17.44 -24.54 1.68
N GLY A 85 -16.75 -25.40 0.94
CA GLY A 85 -15.71 -26.30 1.43
C GLY A 85 -14.48 -25.54 1.93
N PHE A 86 -14.07 -24.48 1.21
CA PHE A 86 -12.96 -23.63 1.62
C PHE A 86 -13.21 -22.97 2.99
N LYS A 87 -14.38 -22.34 3.17
CA LYS A 87 -14.78 -21.71 4.44
C LYS A 87 -14.77 -22.70 5.61
N ARG A 88 -15.30 -23.91 5.39
CA ARG A 88 -15.29 -24.99 6.38
C ARG A 88 -13.88 -25.47 6.71
N CYS A 89 -13.03 -25.64 5.69
CA CYS A 89 -11.63 -26.02 5.84
C CYS A 89 -10.83 -25.00 6.67
N VAL A 90 -10.98 -23.71 6.38
CA VAL A 90 -10.31 -22.63 7.12
C VAL A 90 -10.74 -22.62 8.59
N LYS A 91 -12.05 -22.75 8.87
CA LYS A 91 -12.57 -22.82 10.24
C LYS A 91 -12.02 -24.01 11.02
N GLU A 92 -11.97 -25.18 10.37
CA GLU A 92 -11.41 -26.40 10.98
C GLU A 92 -9.91 -26.27 11.23
N ALA A 93 -9.14 -25.72 10.28
CA ALA A 93 -7.72 -25.50 10.42
C ALA A 93 -7.40 -24.54 11.59
N HIS A 94 -8.14 -23.44 11.74
CA HIS A 94 -7.98 -22.54 12.88
C HIS A 94 -8.31 -23.23 14.21
N ARG A 95 -9.39 -24.03 14.24
CA ARG A 95 -9.75 -24.80 15.44
C ARG A 95 -8.64 -25.77 15.86
N LEU A 96 -8.00 -26.43 14.90
CA LEU A 96 -6.90 -27.37 15.15
C LEU A 96 -5.61 -26.73 15.64
N VAL A 97 -5.38 -25.45 15.35
CA VAL A 97 -4.17 -24.73 15.78
C VAL A 97 -4.39 -24.00 17.12
N LYS A 98 -5.64 -23.61 17.40
CA LYS A 98 -6.03 -22.97 18.65
C LYS A 98 -6.19 -23.98 19.79
N LYS A 99 -6.53 -25.23 19.46
CA LYS A 99 -6.51 -26.37 20.37
C LYS A 99 -5.06 -26.80 20.62
#